data_AF-A0A2S2R337-F1
#
_entry.id   AF-A0A2S2R337-F1
#
_cell.length_a   1.000
_cell.length_b   1.000
_cell.length_c   1.000
_cell.angle_alpha   90.00
_cell.angle_beta   90.00
_cell.angle_gamma   90.00
#
_symmetry.space_group_name_H-M   'P 1'
#
loop_
_entity.id
_entity.type
_entity.pdbx_description
1 polymer ?
#
loop_
_entity_poly.entity_id
_entity_poly.type
_entity_poly.pdbx_seq_one_letter_code
_entity_poly.pdbx_strand_id
1 'polypeptide(L)'
;DYDEENKKPLPPYIQMVISIMKRVLHFLPSKNHFISLQILSDGLNVISNYENHLLPMVHQLWSPLCTKFNNNTDDMVFREAFNVLTTMASSAKDFIRSRSLKQVLPTIVERLVSSAKKSKKVFKGSVYFTSHKYKLQYTILSGIGDLVLNLNFIEKDMYDILTAVTYYLEQDQPIELQEKSLEFYKKIYAIHSDFVWIYLQSLYIDEYEYKSDNTRLPTIKVCGSSKFEKSLIFKNVSELLELFKN
;
A
#
# COMPACT_ATOMS: atom_id res chain seq x y z
N ASP A 1 17.28 -35.97 13.87
CA ASP A 1 18.19 -35.48 12.83
C ASP A 1 17.76 -34.18 12.15
N TYR A 2 17.27 -33.18 12.89
CA TYR A 2 16.90 -31.86 12.34
C TYR A 2 17.89 -30.73 12.72
N ASP A 3 19.01 -31.07 13.36
CA ASP A 3 20.00 -30.10 13.86
C ASP A 3 21.33 -30.08 13.06
N GLU A 4 21.51 -30.94 12.05
CA GLU A 4 22.79 -31.06 11.33
C GLU A 4 22.91 -30.17 10.07
N GLU A 5 21.82 -29.63 9.51
CA GLU A 5 21.90 -28.69 8.37
C GLU A 5 22.34 -27.27 8.76
N ASN A 6 22.50 -27.00 10.07
CA ASN A 6 22.63 -25.65 10.62
C ASN A 6 24.05 -25.05 10.59
N LYS A 7 24.99 -25.54 9.76
CA LYS A 7 26.37 -25.00 9.75
C LYS A 7 27.08 -25.01 8.39
N LYS A 8 26.39 -24.76 7.27
CA LYS A 8 27.16 -24.20 6.13
C LYS A 8 27.54 -22.76 6.51
N PRO A 9 28.84 -22.43 6.61
CA PRO A 9 29.24 -21.08 6.95
C PRO A 9 28.69 -20.13 5.87
N LEU A 10 28.06 -19.04 6.31
CA LEU A 10 27.53 -18.04 5.39
C LEU A 10 28.64 -17.59 4.44
N PRO A 11 28.33 -17.38 3.15
CA PRO A 11 29.30 -16.77 2.25
C PRO A 11 29.83 -15.44 2.82
N PRO A 12 31.13 -15.13 2.68
CA PRO A 12 31.73 -13.93 3.26
C PRO A 12 30.99 -12.64 2.89
N TYR A 13 30.48 -12.55 1.65
CA TYR A 13 29.73 -11.39 1.18
C TYR A 13 28.39 -11.20 1.94
N ILE A 14 27.72 -12.28 2.32
CA ILE A 14 26.48 -12.23 3.12
C ILE A 14 26.79 -11.75 4.54
N GLN A 15 27.86 -12.25 5.15
CA GLN A 15 28.30 -11.80 6.47
C GLN A 15 28.64 -10.30 6.47
N MET A 16 29.30 -9.83 5.40
CA MET A 16 29.61 -8.43 5.20
C MET A 16 28.33 -7.58 5.10
N VAL A 17 27.37 -7.99 4.27
CA VAL A 17 26.08 -7.27 4.12
C VAL A 17 25.33 -7.20 5.44
N ILE A 18 25.21 -8.31 6.17
CA ILE A 18 24.56 -8.33 7.50
C ILE A 18 25.27 -7.36 8.47
N SER A 19 26.61 -7.34 8.45
CA SER A 19 27.40 -6.44 9.29
C SER A 19 27.18 -4.96 8.95
N ILE A 20 27.10 -4.64 7.64
CA ILE A 20 26.77 -3.29 7.17
C ILE A 20 25.36 -2.90 7.63
N MET A 21 24.35 -3.76 7.41
CA MET A 21 22.97 -3.50 7.81
C MET A 21 22.85 -3.23 9.31
N LYS A 22 23.49 -4.05 10.15
CA LYS A 22 23.52 -3.84 11.61
C LYS A 22 24.10 -2.48 11.97
N ARG A 23 25.20 -2.08 11.31
CA ARG A 23 25.81 -0.77 11.54
C ARG A 23 24.90 0.37 11.08
N VAL A 24 24.26 0.22 9.91
CA VAL A 24 23.32 1.21 9.34
C VAL A 24 22.08 1.39 10.21
N LEU A 25 21.62 0.34 10.88
CA LEU A 25 20.47 0.37 11.79
C LEU A 25 20.64 1.44 12.89
N HIS A 26 21.86 1.60 13.41
CA HIS A 26 22.16 2.60 14.45
C HIS A 26 22.02 4.05 13.98
N PHE A 27 21.94 4.30 12.67
CA PHE A 27 21.73 5.65 12.12
C PHE A 27 20.25 6.00 11.92
N LEU A 28 19.34 5.02 11.99
CA LEU A 28 17.90 5.26 11.79
C LEU A 28 17.25 6.18 12.82
N PRO A 29 17.65 6.25 14.10
CA PRO A 29 17.02 7.18 15.04
C PRO A 29 17.13 8.66 14.64
N SER A 30 18.13 9.02 13.83
CA SER A 30 18.26 10.37 13.29
C SER A 30 17.13 10.72 12.30
N LYS A 31 16.85 12.01 12.12
CA LYS A 31 15.69 12.47 11.35
C LYS A 31 15.82 12.32 9.83
N ASN A 32 17.03 12.46 9.26
CA ASN A 32 17.20 12.72 7.81
C ASN A 32 18.01 11.68 7.02
N HIS A 33 18.27 10.49 7.55
CA HIS A 33 19.07 9.48 6.85
C HIS A 33 18.22 8.55 5.97
N PHE A 34 17.63 9.10 4.90
CA PHE A 34 16.94 8.30 3.88
C PHE A 34 17.89 7.29 3.19
N ILE A 35 19.18 7.62 3.07
CA ILE A 35 20.22 6.72 2.54
C ILE A 35 20.34 5.45 3.39
N SER A 36 20.22 5.56 4.72
CA SER A 36 20.23 4.39 5.60
C SER A 36 19.08 3.43 5.28
N LEU A 37 17.89 3.97 4.98
CA LEU A 37 16.73 3.16 4.59
C LEU A 37 16.99 2.45 3.25
N GLN A 38 17.60 3.13 2.28
CA GLN A 38 17.96 2.52 0.98
C GLN A 38 18.95 1.36 1.15
N ILE A 39 20.03 1.58 1.90
CA ILE A 39 21.03 0.52 2.17
C ILE A 39 20.39 -0.68 2.87
N LEU A 40 19.46 -0.45 3.80
CA LEU A 40 18.73 -1.52 4.48
C LEU A 40 17.80 -2.27 3.51
N SER A 41 17.12 -1.55 2.60
CA SER A 41 16.29 -2.16 1.56
C SER A 41 17.12 -3.08 0.66
N ASP A 42 18.27 -2.60 0.17
CA ASP A 42 19.16 -3.39 -0.69
C ASP A 42 19.73 -4.60 0.06
N GLY A 43 20.12 -4.40 1.32
CA GLY A 43 20.61 -5.47 2.18
C GLY A 43 19.58 -6.58 2.40
N LEU A 44 18.31 -6.23 2.62
CA LEU A 44 17.21 -7.21 2.76
C LEU A 44 17.05 -8.05 1.48
N ASN A 45 17.12 -7.43 0.31
CA ASN A 45 17.05 -8.16 -0.96
C ASN A 45 18.21 -9.16 -1.10
N VAL A 46 19.44 -8.75 -0.75
CA VAL A 46 20.62 -9.63 -0.82
C VAL A 46 20.51 -10.83 0.11
N ILE A 47 19.96 -10.65 1.32
CA ILE A 47 19.83 -11.73 2.31
C ILE A 47 18.50 -12.48 2.23
N SER A 48 17.66 -12.20 1.23
CA SER A 48 16.30 -12.74 1.11
C SER A 48 16.23 -14.27 1.15
N ASN A 49 17.22 -14.95 0.57
CA ASN A 49 17.30 -16.42 0.54
C ASN A 49 17.92 -17.04 1.82
N TYR A 50 18.27 -16.22 2.82
CA TYR A 50 18.90 -16.64 4.07
C TYR A 50 17.96 -16.37 5.25
N GLU A 51 16.86 -17.12 5.31
CA GLU A 51 15.74 -16.87 6.23
C GLU A 51 16.17 -16.73 7.71
N ASN A 52 17.07 -17.61 8.18
CA ASN A 52 17.66 -17.59 9.53
C ASN A 52 18.40 -16.28 9.87
N HIS A 53 18.74 -15.46 8.87
CA HIS A 53 19.33 -14.14 9.04
C HIS A 53 18.39 -13.01 8.65
N LEU A 54 17.54 -13.23 7.65
CA LEU A 54 16.52 -12.29 7.20
C LEU A 54 15.53 -11.99 8.33
N LEU A 55 14.90 -13.00 8.93
CA LEU A 55 13.83 -12.77 9.92
C LEU A 55 14.33 -12.03 11.17
N PRO A 56 15.50 -12.37 11.77
CA PRO A 56 16.08 -11.56 12.83
C PRO A 56 16.38 -10.12 12.42
N MET A 57 16.88 -9.90 11.20
CA MET A 57 17.13 -8.54 10.68
C MET A 57 15.84 -7.74 10.53
N VAL A 58 14.80 -8.35 9.94
CA VAL A 58 13.45 -7.77 9.80
C VAL A 58 12.87 -7.44 11.17
N HIS A 59 13.05 -8.32 12.16
CA HIS A 59 12.62 -8.05 13.54
C HIS A 59 13.35 -6.85 14.15
N GLN A 60 14.68 -6.78 14.03
CA GLN A 60 15.48 -5.66 14.56
C GLN A 60 15.15 -4.34 13.87
N LEU A 61 14.88 -4.38 12.57
CA LEU A 61 14.54 -3.21 11.75
C LEU A 61 13.16 -2.64 12.07
N TRP A 62 12.23 -3.48 12.53
CA TRP A 62 10.84 -3.11 12.70
C TRP A 62 10.65 -1.85 13.55
N SER A 63 11.16 -1.84 14.78
CA SER A 63 10.92 -0.72 15.71
C SER A 63 11.49 0.61 15.19
N PRO A 64 12.76 0.69 14.75
CA PRO A 64 13.29 1.90 14.11
C PRO A 64 12.50 2.34 12.87
N LEU A 65 12.04 1.40 12.04
CA LEU A 65 11.26 1.71 10.85
C LEU A 65 9.90 2.33 11.19
N CYS A 66 9.19 1.81 12.19
CA CYS A 66 7.91 2.35 12.64
C CYS A 66 8.00 3.83 13.02
N THR A 67 9.13 4.27 13.57
CA THR A 67 9.33 5.70 13.92
C THR A 67 9.28 6.64 12.71
N LYS A 68 9.42 6.11 11.49
CA LYS A 68 9.35 6.88 10.24
C LYS A 68 7.92 7.03 9.71
N PHE A 69 6.99 6.19 10.16
CA PHE A 69 5.58 6.31 9.84
C PHE A 69 4.89 7.27 10.82
N ASN A 70 5.14 8.56 10.62
CA ASN A 70 4.52 9.66 11.35
C ASN A 70 4.04 10.73 10.35
N ASN A 71 2.97 11.46 10.69
CA ASN A 71 2.43 12.54 9.86
C ASN A 71 3.40 13.73 9.70
N ASN A 72 4.34 13.89 10.62
CA ASN A 72 5.36 14.94 10.58
C ASN A 72 6.66 14.50 9.88
N THR A 73 6.77 13.24 9.45
CA THR A 73 7.94 12.77 8.70
C THR A 73 8.00 13.44 7.33
N ASP A 74 9.21 13.86 6.92
CA ASP A 74 9.45 14.40 5.58
C ASP A 74 9.06 13.39 4.48
N ASP A 75 8.48 13.89 3.38
CA ASP A 75 7.93 13.03 2.33
C ASP A 75 8.98 12.07 1.72
N MET A 76 10.25 12.50 1.66
CA MET A 76 11.35 11.65 1.19
C MET A 76 11.64 10.50 2.15
N VAL A 77 11.72 10.78 3.46
CA VAL A 77 12.02 9.75 4.47
C VAL A 77 10.85 8.78 4.59
N PHE A 78 9.61 9.28 4.54
CA PHE A 78 8.42 8.43 4.53
C PHE A 78 8.40 7.50 3.30
N ARG A 79 8.75 8.03 2.12
CA ARG A 79 8.83 7.25 0.88
C ARG A 79 9.85 6.11 1.00
N GLU A 80 11.06 6.41 1.46
CA GLU A 80 12.07 5.35 1.63
C GLU A 80 11.69 4.35 2.74
N ALA A 81 11.01 4.80 3.80
CA ALA A 81 10.48 3.89 4.81
C ALA A 81 9.40 2.95 4.24
N PHE A 82 8.55 3.47 3.35
CA PHE A 82 7.58 2.65 2.63
C PHE A 82 8.26 1.63 1.71
N ASN A 83 9.33 2.00 1.00
CA ASN A 83 10.11 1.06 0.18
C ASN A 83 10.76 -0.07 1.00
N VAL A 84 11.26 0.26 2.19
CA VAL A 84 11.77 -0.75 3.13
C VAL A 84 10.64 -1.67 3.58
N LEU A 85 9.46 -1.12 3.93
CA LEU A 85 8.30 -1.91 4.33
C LEU A 85 7.84 -2.88 3.23
N THR A 86 7.77 -2.43 1.97
CA THR A 86 7.41 -3.29 0.84
C THR A 86 8.47 -4.36 0.58
N THR A 87 9.75 -4.04 0.76
CA THR A 87 10.85 -5.02 0.68
C THR A 87 10.77 -6.06 1.81
N MET A 88 10.46 -5.65 3.04
CA MET A 88 10.23 -6.59 4.14
C MET A 88 9.03 -7.50 3.85
N ALA A 89 7.95 -6.96 3.28
CA ALA A 89 6.79 -7.75 2.90
C ALA A 89 7.12 -8.74 1.77
N SER A 90 7.85 -8.33 0.73
CA SER A 90 8.18 -9.21 -0.38
C SER A 90 9.11 -10.35 0.02
N SER A 91 10.08 -10.08 0.91
CA SER A 91 11.10 -11.03 1.36
C SER A 91 10.66 -11.90 2.54
N ALA A 92 10.02 -11.32 3.56
CA ALA A 92 9.60 -12.01 4.78
C ALA A 92 8.09 -12.30 4.85
N LYS A 93 7.34 -12.01 3.78
CA LYS A 93 5.90 -12.30 3.63
C LYS A 93 5.10 -11.78 4.83
N ASP A 94 4.23 -12.61 5.38
CA ASP A 94 3.28 -12.27 6.44
C ASP A 94 3.91 -12.16 7.84
N PHE A 95 5.23 -12.36 7.99
CA PHE A 95 5.96 -12.21 9.27
C PHE A 95 5.75 -10.84 9.95
N ILE A 96 5.46 -9.80 9.17
CA ILE A 96 5.16 -8.46 9.68
C ILE A 96 3.69 -8.07 9.60
N ARG A 97 2.80 -8.93 9.07
CA ARG A 97 1.38 -8.63 8.79
C ARG A 97 0.67 -7.94 9.94
N SER A 98 0.59 -8.59 11.11
CA SER A 98 -0.16 -8.03 12.25
C SER A 98 0.43 -6.71 12.75
N ARG A 99 1.75 -6.52 12.66
CA ARG A 99 2.38 -5.28 13.12
C ARG A 99 2.20 -4.17 12.09
N SER A 100 2.25 -4.50 10.80
CA SER A 100 1.96 -3.57 9.70
C SER A 100 0.56 -2.99 9.80
N LEU A 101 -0.45 -3.86 9.98
CA LEU A 101 -1.85 -3.46 10.14
C LEU A 101 -2.05 -2.51 11.33
N LYS A 102 -1.40 -2.81 12.46
CA LYS A 102 -1.62 -2.06 13.72
C LYS A 102 -0.81 -0.77 13.82
N GLN A 103 0.44 -0.76 13.36
CA GLN A 103 1.40 0.28 13.72
C GLN A 103 1.72 1.27 12.59
N VAL A 104 1.56 0.89 11.32
CA VAL A 104 1.98 1.75 10.20
C VAL A 104 0.90 1.96 9.14
N LEU A 105 0.02 0.98 8.92
CA LEU A 105 -1.05 1.10 7.92
C LEU A 105 -1.96 2.32 8.15
N PRO A 106 -2.42 2.64 9.38
CA PRO A 106 -3.28 3.81 9.59
C PRO A 106 -2.63 5.11 9.13
N THR A 107 -1.33 5.28 9.38
CA THR A 107 -0.58 6.47 8.96
C THR A 107 -0.34 6.50 7.46
N ILE A 108 -0.12 5.35 6.81
CA ILE A 108 -0.02 5.26 5.34
C ILE A 108 -1.33 5.71 4.69
N VAL A 109 -2.46 5.18 5.16
CA VAL A 109 -3.80 5.55 4.70
C VAL A 109 -4.06 7.05 4.91
N GLU A 110 -3.79 7.58 6.09
CA GLU A 110 -3.97 9.00 6.39
C GLU A 110 -3.08 9.91 5.51
N ARG A 111 -1.80 9.53 5.33
CA ARG A 111 -0.86 10.25 4.47
C ARG A 111 -1.34 10.25 3.01
N LEU A 112 -1.89 9.14 2.54
CA LEU A 112 -2.41 9.01 1.18
C LEU A 112 -3.65 9.89 0.98
N VAL A 113 -4.64 9.82 1.87
CA VAL A 113 -5.86 10.65 1.83
C VAL A 113 -5.54 12.14 1.92
N SER A 114 -4.67 12.54 2.85
CA SER A 114 -4.27 13.95 3.01
C SER A 114 -3.48 14.48 1.81
N SER A 115 -2.72 13.61 1.14
CA SER A 115 -1.97 13.97 -0.07
C SER A 115 -2.88 14.12 -1.28
N ALA A 116 -3.91 13.27 -1.41
CA ALA A 116 -4.90 13.32 -2.49
C ALA A 116 -5.65 14.66 -2.53
N LYS A 117 -6.00 15.20 -1.35
CA LYS A 117 -6.64 16.53 -1.25
C LYS A 117 -5.77 17.64 -1.82
N LYS A 118 -4.45 17.50 -1.73
CA LYS A 118 -3.50 18.52 -2.16
C LYS A 118 -3.01 18.34 -3.60
N SER A 119 -3.23 17.18 -4.22
CA SER A 119 -2.91 16.90 -5.64
C SER A 119 -4.07 17.24 -6.57
N LYS A 120 -5.28 17.35 -6.04
CA LYS A 120 -6.49 17.70 -6.79
C LYS A 120 -6.31 19.01 -7.55
N LYS A 121 -6.74 19.03 -8.82
CA LYS A 121 -6.69 20.17 -9.76
C LYS A 121 -5.29 20.73 -10.02
N VAL A 122 -4.24 19.95 -9.77
CA VAL A 122 -2.88 20.36 -10.12
C VAL A 122 -2.68 20.25 -11.63
N PHE A 123 -2.27 21.35 -12.27
CA PHE A 123 -2.03 21.42 -13.70
C PHE A 123 -0.79 20.60 -14.11
N LYS A 124 -0.92 19.85 -15.22
CA LYS A 124 0.17 19.09 -15.85
C LYS A 124 1.36 20.00 -16.13
N GLY A 125 2.57 19.51 -15.85
CA GLY A 125 3.82 20.25 -16.06
C GLY A 125 4.18 21.26 -14.96
N SER A 126 3.35 21.39 -13.91
CA SER A 126 3.71 22.21 -12.76
C SER A 126 4.87 21.62 -11.94
N VAL A 127 5.51 22.44 -11.10
CA VAL A 127 6.59 22.03 -10.20
C VAL A 127 6.20 20.93 -9.21
N TYR A 128 4.89 20.68 -9.03
CA TYR A 128 4.39 19.60 -8.21
C TYR A 128 4.92 18.22 -8.67
N PHE A 129 5.01 17.97 -9.98
CA PHE A 129 5.43 16.67 -10.53
C PHE A 129 6.91 16.33 -10.25
N THR A 130 7.73 17.33 -9.91
CA THR A 130 9.14 17.10 -9.50
C THR A 130 9.30 17.03 -7.97
N SER A 131 8.25 17.36 -7.21
CA SER A 131 8.26 17.43 -5.74
C SER A 131 8.37 16.06 -5.07
N HIS A 132 8.94 16.03 -3.85
CA HIS A 132 8.98 14.81 -3.03
C HIS A 132 7.59 14.28 -2.68
N LYS A 133 6.61 15.18 -2.55
CA LYS A 133 5.23 14.85 -2.25
C LYS A 133 4.53 14.10 -3.37
N TYR A 134 4.74 14.50 -4.63
CA TYR A 134 4.25 13.73 -5.78
C TYR A 134 4.93 12.36 -5.83
N LYS A 135 6.26 12.33 -5.70
CA LYS A 135 7.03 11.08 -5.69
C LYS A 135 6.56 10.11 -4.60
N LEU A 136 6.24 10.62 -3.41
CA LEU A 136 5.69 9.82 -2.31
C LEU A 136 4.34 9.17 -2.70
N GLN A 137 3.39 9.97 -3.22
CA GLN A 137 2.07 9.48 -3.64
C GLN A 137 2.20 8.40 -4.71
N TYR A 138 3.00 8.70 -5.75
CA TYR A 138 3.26 7.77 -6.83
C TYR A 138 3.85 6.45 -6.32
N THR A 139 4.81 6.53 -5.39
CA THR A 139 5.47 5.35 -4.80
C THR A 139 4.49 4.51 -3.99
N ILE A 140 3.67 5.14 -3.14
CA ILE A 140 2.67 4.42 -2.35
C ILE A 140 1.64 3.76 -3.27
N LEU A 141 1.05 4.49 -4.22
CA LEU A 141 0.05 3.93 -5.14
C LEU A 141 0.61 2.77 -5.96
N SER A 142 1.87 2.87 -6.40
CA SER A 142 2.52 1.80 -7.18
C SER A 142 2.82 0.55 -6.36
N GLY A 143 3.12 0.69 -5.06
CA GLY A 143 3.57 -0.42 -4.21
C GLY A 143 2.54 -0.97 -3.22
N ILE A 144 1.46 -0.24 -2.92
CA ILE A 144 0.52 -0.63 -1.86
C ILE A 144 -0.25 -1.91 -2.20
N GLY A 145 -0.51 -2.17 -3.49
CA GLY A 145 -1.11 -3.42 -3.93
C GLY A 145 -0.21 -4.62 -3.65
N ASP A 146 1.10 -4.51 -3.93
CA ASP A 146 2.05 -5.57 -3.61
C ASP A 146 2.22 -5.77 -2.11
N LEU A 147 2.13 -4.69 -1.33
CA LEU A 147 2.15 -4.79 0.13
C LEU A 147 0.95 -5.61 0.64
N VAL A 148 -0.25 -5.30 0.17
CA VAL A 148 -1.50 -6.00 0.51
C VAL A 148 -1.39 -7.49 0.22
N LEU A 149 -0.93 -7.84 -0.99
CA LEU A 149 -0.83 -9.23 -1.43
C LEU A 149 0.27 -9.99 -0.70
N ASN A 150 1.47 -9.41 -0.55
CA ASN A 150 2.58 -10.08 0.14
C ASN A 150 2.32 -10.29 1.64
N LEU A 151 1.55 -9.41 2.27
CA LEU A 151 1.17 -9.53 3.68
C LEU A 151 -0.15 -10.30 3.87
N ASN A 152 -0.78 -10.80 2.82
CA ASN A 152 -2.03 -11.57 2.87
C ASN A 152 -3.12 -10.85 3.69
N PHE A 153 -3.41 -9.60 3.34
CA PHE A 153 -4.47 -8.83 4.01
C PHE A 153 -5.84 -9.42 3.70
N ILE A 154 -6.73 -9.41 4.70
CA ILE A 154 -8.13 -9.83 4.50
C ILE A 154 -9.00 -8.63 4.09
N GLU A 155 -10.24 -8.88 3.68
CA GLU A 155 -11.19 -7.89 3.17
C GLU A 155 -11.36 -6.71 4.11
N LYS A 156 -11.50 -7.00 5.41
CA LYS A 156 -11.59 -5.96 6.45
C LYS A 156 -10.38 -5.04 6.48
N ASP A 157 -9.18 -5.60 6.30
CA ASP A 157 -7.92 -4.85 6.32
C ASP A 157 -7.73 -4.03 5.03
N MET A 158 -8.25 -4.53 3.90
CA MET A 158 -8.16 -3.89 2.59
C MET A 158 -9.14 -2.73 2.42
N TYR A 159 -10.28 -2.73 3.12
CA TYR A 159 -11.34 -1.73 2.96
C TYR A 159 -10.84 -0.28 3.10
N ASP A 160 -10.01 -0.02 4.11
CA ASP A 160 -9.46 1.33 4.34
C ASP A 160 -8.49 1.75 3.24
N ILE A 161 -7.75 0.78 2.66
CA ILE A 161 -6.81 1.03 1.56
C ILE A 161 -7.57 1.33 0.27
N LEU A 162 -8.58 0.51 -0.07
CA LEU A 162 -9.47 0.75 -1.22
C LEU A 162 -10.06 2.16 -1.13
N THR A 163 -10.60 2.51 0.05
CA THR A 163 -11.13 3.85 0.32
C THR A 163 -10.08 4.95 0.16
N ALA A 164 -8.86 4.76 0.64
CA ALA A 164 -7.78 5.73 0.46
C ALA A 164 -7.40 5.92 -1.02
N VAL A 165 -7.33 4.83 -1.78
CA VAL A 165 -6.99 4.85 -3.21
C VAL A 165 -8.15 5.43 -4.06
N THR A 166 -9.41 5.28 -3.64
CA THR A 166 -10.56 5.88 -4.34
C THR A 166 -10.48 7.40 -4.48
N TYR A 167 -9.86 8.12 -3.53
CA TYR A 167 -9.62 9.56 -3.68
C TYR A 167 -8.78 9.92 -4.92
N TYR A 168 -7.98 8.97 -5.39
CA TYR A 168 -7.15 9.12 -6.57
C TYR A 168 -7.86 8.69 -7.87
N LEU A 169 -9.07 8.13 -7.79
CA LEU A 169 -9.93 7.87 -8.95
C LEU A 169 -10.77 9.10 -9.36
N GLU A 170 -10.74 10.19 -8.58
CA GLU A 170 -11.43 11.42 -8.97
C GLU A 170 -10.83 12.02 -10.25
N GLN A 171 -11.68 12.46 -11.16
CA GLN A 171 -11.30 13.05 -12.46
C GLN A 171 -10.38 14.27 -12.35
N ASP A 172 -10.42 14.96 -11.22
CA ASP A 172 -9.60 16.15 -10.93
C ASP A 172 -8.17 15.81 -10.47
N GLN A 173 -7.84 14.53 -10.30
CA GLN A 173 -6.49 14.11 -9.90
C GLN A 173 -5.53 14.12 -11.09
N PRO A 174 -4.21 14.22 -10.88
CA PRO A 174 -3.23 14.00 -11.93
C PRO A 174 -3.42 12.63 -12.60
N ILE A 175 -3.42 12.58 -13.94
CA ILE A 175 -3.74 11.37 -14.70
C ILE A 175 -2.80 10.21 -14.34
N GLU A 176 -1.52 10.49 -14.10
CA GLU A 176 -0.52 9.50 -13.73
C GLU A 176 -0.82 8.85 -12.37
N LEU A 177 -1.47 9.57 -11.44
CA LEU A 177 -1.91 9.01 -10.15
C LEU A 177 -3.24 8.25 -10.29
N GLN A 178 -4.12 8.67 -11.18
CA GLN A 178 -5.33 7.92 -11.54
C GLN A 178 -4.94 6.56 -12.14
N GLU A 179 -3.99 6.53 -13.07
CA GLU A 179 -3.46 5.30 -13.70
C GLU A 179 -2.91 4.32 -12.66
N LYS A 180 -2.09 4.79 -11.71
CA LYS A 180 -1.61 3.93 -10.61
C LYS A 180 -2.71 3.41 -9.70
N SER A 181 -3.78 4.17 -9.54
CA SER A 181 -4.94 3.73 -8.77
C SER A 181 -5.74 2.67 -9.53
N LEU A 182 -5.92 2.83 -10.84
CA LEU A 182 -6.53 1.81 -11.70
C LEU A 182 -5.70 0.51 -11.71
N GLU A 183 -4.38 0.60 -11.82
CA GLU A 183 -3.46 -0.54 -11.71
C GLU A 183 -3.60 -1.25 -10.35
N PHE A 184 -3.70 -0.49 -9.26
CA PHE A 184 -3.96 -1.05 -7.93
C PHE A 184 -5.26 -1.87 -7.90
N TYR A 185 -6.37 -1.31 -8.36
CA TYR A 185 -7.66 -2.02 -8.37
C TYR A 185 -7.62 -3.30 -9.22
N LYS A 186 -7.02 -3.23 -10.41
CA LYS A 186 -6.81 -4.40 -11.28
C LYS A 186 -5.99 -5.49 -10.59
N LYS A 187 -4.92 -5.09 -9.90
CA LYS A 187 -4.03 -6.00 -9.15
C LYS A 187 -4.76 -6.69 -8.00
N ILE A 188 -5.55 -5.97 -7.20
CA ILE A 188 -6.29 -6.58 -6.09
C ILE A 188 -7.45 -7.45 -6.62
N TYR A 189 -8.15 -7.01 -7.67
CA TYR A 189 -9.24 -7.77 -8.28
C TYR A 189 -8.80 -9.15 -8.77
N ALA A 190 -7.57 -9.28 -9.29
CA ALA A 190 -7.04 -10.55 -9.76
C ALA A 190 -6.97 -11.64 -8.66
N ILE A 191 -6.99 -11.25 -7.38
CA ILE A 191 -6.92 -12.16 -6.22
C ILE A 191 -8.21 -12.12 -5.39
N HIS A 192 -8.82 -10.95 -5.22
CA HIS A 192 -10.01 -10.69 -4.40
C HIS A 192 -11.16 -10.09 -5.24
N SER A 193 -11.54 -10.78 -6.31
CA SER A 193 -12.49 -10.30 -7.33
C SER A 193 -13.82 -9.86 -6.73
N ASP A 194 -14.44 -10.71 -5.91
CA ASP A 194 -15.78 -10.47 -5.36
C ASP A 194 -15.79 -9.25 -4.45
N PHE A 195 -14.80 -9.14 -3.58
CA PHE A 195 -14.70 -8.03 -2.65
C PHE A 195 -14.48 -6.70 -3.37
N VAL A 196 -13.56 -6.66 -4.35
CA VAL A 196 -13.30 -5.45 -5.14
C VAL A 196 -14.53 -5.08 -5.98
N TRP A 197 -15.20 -6.05 -6.60
CA TRP A 197 -16.40 -5.81 -7.38
C TRP A 197 -17.54 -5.23 -6.52
N ILE A 198 -17.82 -5.83 -5.36
CA ILE A 198 -18.83 -5.33 -4.41
C ILE A 198 -18.46 -3.92 -3.95
N TYR A 199 -17.19 -3.68 -3.63
CA TYR A 199 -16.72 -2.35 -3.22
C TYR A 199 -16.94 -1.31 -4.32
N LEU A 200 -16.53 -1.58 -5.56
CA LEU A 200 -16.72 -0.66 -6.68
C LEU A 200 -18.20 -0.45 -7.01
N GLN A 201 -19.03 -1.49 -6.90
CA GLN A 201 -20.47 -1.34 -7.09
C GLN A 201 -21.11 -0.43 -6.02
N SER A 202 -20.63 -0.51 -4.79
CA SER A 202 -21.09 0.39 -3.72
C SER A 202 -20.75 1.86 -3.98
N LEU A 203 -19.74 2.14 -4.81
CA LEU A 203 -19.41 3.50 -5.26
C LEU A 203 -20.23 3.95 -6.47
N TYR A 204 -20.73 2.99 -7.26
CA TYR A 204 -21.41 3.25 -8.52
C TYR A 204 -22.94 3.36 -8.38
N ILE A 205 -23.54 2.59 -7.48
CA ILE A 205 -25.00 2.50 -7.31
C ILE A 205 -25.45 3.43 -6.18
N ASP A 206 -26.26 4.43 -6.52
CA ASP A 206 -26.85 5.35 -5.52
C ASP A 206 -28.10 4.74 -4.87
N GLU A 207 -28.91 4.04 -5.65
CA GLU A 207 -30.17 3.45 -5.23
C GLU A 207 -30.46 2.19 -6.03
N TYR A 208 -30.80 1.10 -5.34
CA TYR A 208 -31.30 -0.13 -5.93
C TYR A 208 -32.73 -0.36 -5.47
N GLU A 209 -33.66 -0.49 -6.42
CA GLU A 209 -35.06 -0.82 -6.13
C GLU A 209 -35.29 -2.33 -6.28
N TYR A 210 -35.51 -3.02 -5.18
CA TYR A 210 -36.00 -4.39 -5.21
C TYR A 210 -37.53 -4.37 -5.36
N LYS A 211 -38.00 -4.69 -6.56
CA LYS A 211 -39.42 -4.87 -6.87
C LYS A 211 -39.76 -6.36 -6.78
N SER A 212 -40.78 -6.67 -5.98
CA SER A 212 -41.33 -8.02 -5.88
C SER A 212 -42.50 -8.16 -6.85
N ASP A 213 -42.59 -9.29 -7.54
CA ASP A 213 -43.74 -9.64 -8.39
C ASP A 213 -45.03 -9.82 -7.57
N ASN A 214 -44.90 -10.07 -6.26
CA ASN A 214 -46.00 -10.07 -5.33
C ASN A 214 -46.40 -8.64 -4.93
N THR A 215 -47.59 -8.23 -5.34
CA THR A 215 -48.19 -6.90 -5.10
C THR A 215 -48.39 -6.54 -3.63
N ARG A 216 -48.31 -7.51 -2.71
CA ARG A 216 -48.43 -7.27 -1.26
C ARG A 216 -47.11 -6.89 -0.60
N LEU A 217 -45.98 -7.08 -1.27
CA LEU A 217 -44.68 -6.72 -0.73
C LEU A 217 -44.31 -5.29 -1.18
N PRO A 218 -43.85 -4.42 -0.25
CA PRO A 218 -43.41 -3.08 -0.61
C PRO A 218 -42.12 -3.15 -1.43
N THR A 219 -41.95 -2.20 -2.35
CA THR A 219 -40.66 -1.98 -3.01
C THR A 219 -39.63 -1.59 -1.95
N ILE A 220 -38.52 -2.33 -1.88
CA ILE A 220 -37.42 -2.01 -0.97
C ILE A 220 -36.40 -1.18 -1.75
N LYS A 221 -36.23 0.08 -1.36
CA LYS A 221 -35.17 0.95 -1.84
C LYS A 221 -33.94 0.76 -0.95
N VAL A 222 -32.84 0.32 -1.53
CA VAL A 222 -31.54 0.25 -0.86
C VAL A 222 -30.70 1.39 -1.41
N CYS A 223 -30.47 2.42 -0.60
CA CYS A 223 -29.60 3.52 -0.96
C CYS A 223 -28.16 3.22 -0.53
N GLY A 224 -27.23 3.30 -1.48
CA GLY A 224 -25.80 3.26 -1.18
C GLY A 224 -25.36 4.62 -0.65
N SER A 225 -24.78 4.67 0.55
CA SER A 225 -24.14 5.90 1.06
C SER A 225 -22.66 5.88 0.70
N SER A 226 -22.31 6.35 -0.50
CA SER A 226 -20.89 6.56 -0.84
C SER A 226 -20.36 7.83 -0.17
N LYS A 227 -19.14 7.76 0.36
CA LYS A 227 -18.41 8.95 0.85
C LYS A 227 -17.90 9.85 -0.28
N PHE A 228 -17.96 9.36 -1.52
CA PHE A 228 -17.42 10.02 -2.69
C PHE A 228 -18.55 10.59 -3.54
N GLU A 229 -18.31 11.77 -4.09
CA GLU A 229 -19.21 12.33 -5.09
C GLU A 229 -19.10 11.50 -6.37
N LYS A 230 -20.17 10.78 -6.71
CA LYS A 230 -20.20 9.85 -7.85
C LYS A 230 -19.74 10.52 -9.15
N SER A 231 -20.18 11.75 -9.40
CA SER A 231 -19.81 12.54 -10.59
C SER A 231 -18.29 12.61 -10.82
N LEU A 232 -17.50 12.65 -9.74
CA LEU A 232 -16.05 12.81 -9.79
C LEU A 232 -15.32 11.51 -10.10
N ILE A 233 -15.82 10.38 -9.59
CA ILE A 233 -15.17 9.06 -9.73
C ILE A 233 -15.80 8.21 -10.84
N PHE A 234 -16.95 8.63 -11.38
CA PHE A 234 -17.79 7.85 -12.29
C PHE A 234 -17.00 7.26 -13.45
N LYS A 235 -16.19 8.07 -14.14
CA LYS A 235 -15.43 7.64 -15.32
C LYS A 235 -14.56 6.42 -15.00
N ASN A 236 -13.70 6.54 -13.98
CA ASN A 236 -12.71 5.52 -13.65
C ASN A 236 -13.34 4.29 -12.98
N VAL A 237 -14.37 4.48 -12.15
CA VAL A 237 -15.11 3.36 -11.55
C VAL A 237 -15.87 2.57 -12.61
N SER A 238 -16.51 3.26 -13.57
CA SER A 238 -17.19 2.60 -14.70
C SER A 238 -16.19 1.81 -15.54
N GLU A 239 -15.03 2.39 -15.85
CA GLU A 239 -13.98 1.70 -16.60
C GLU A 239 -13.55 0.40 -15.90
N LEU A 240 -13.31 0.44 -14.58
CA LEU A 240 -12.96 -0.76 -13.81
C LEU A 240 -14.10 -1.80 -13.85
N LEU A 241 -15.35 -1.39 -13.63
CA LEU A 241 -16.49 -2.30 -13.63
C LEU A 241 -16.74 -2.93 -15.01
N GLU A 242 -16.57 -2.19 -16.11
CA GLU A 242 -16.67 -2.77 -17.46
C GLU A 242 -15.51 -3.73 -17.75
N LEU A 243 -14.30 -3.41 -17.31
CA LEU A 243 -13.14 -4.30 -17.46
C LEU A 243 -13.33 -5.62 -16.71
N PHE A 244 -13.99 -5.61 -15.55
CA PHE A 244 -14.21 -6.78 -14.70
C PHE A 244 -15.43 -7.64 -15.06
N LYS A 245 -16.19 -7.26 -16.10
CA LYS A 245 -17.27 -8.10 -16.64
C LYS A 245 -16.77 -9.18 -17.62
N ASN A 246 -15.57 -8.99 -18.16
CA ASN A 246 -14.93 -9.87 -19.15
C ASN A 246 -13.88 -10.77 -18.49
#